data_AF-A0A2E7G1F0-F1
#
_entry.id   AF-A0A2E7G1F0-F1
#
_cell.length_a   1.000
_cell.length_b   1.000
_cell.length_c   1.000
_cell.angle_alpha   90.00
_cell.angle_beta   90.00
_cell.angle_gamma   90.00
#
_symmetry.space_group_name_H-M   'P 1'
#
loop_
_entity.id
_entity.type
_entity.pdbx_description
1 polymer ?
#
loop_
_entity_poly.entity_id
_entity_poly.type
_entity_poly.pdbx_seq_one_letter_code
_entity_poly.pdbx_strand_id
1 'polypeptide(L)'
;MADDVPEIESKYAPPTVHCPNCESMLPHELGEIECGVCSAVSRVEHKPTRDSWMDEKVGCPSCSKILRVGVDERPCALRCSSCSIVFKVIKKAVKVEINCPKCDRTLRIRPRSGKRKIDCPACMETFSIQF
;
A
#
# COMPACT_ATOMS: atom_id res chain seq x y z
N MET A 1 10.47 -1.35 -26.02
CA MET A 1 9.57 -0.22 -25.72
C MET A 1 8.70 -0.67 -24.58
N ALA A 2 8.93 -0.15 -23.37
CA ALA A 2 8.13 -0.53 -22.20
C ALA A 2 6.77 0.14 -22.33
N ASP A 3 5.72 -0.65 -22.47
CA ASP A 3 4.33 -0.19 -22.41
C ASP A 3 4.07 0.24 -20.96
N ASP A 4 4.28 1.53 -20.67
CA ASP A 4 4.04 2.11 -19.35
C ASP A 4 2.53 2.23 -19.16
N VAL A 5 1.93 1.14 -18.67
CA VAL A 5 0.50 1.09 -18.36
C VAL A 5 0.25 2.06 -17.20
N PRO A 6 -0.60 3.10 -17.38
CA PRO A 6 -0.78 4.12 -16.35
C PRO A 6 -1.30 3.50 -15.04
N GLU A 7 -0.75 3.97 -13.92
CA GLU A 7 -1.07 3.49 -12.58
C GLU A 7 -1.85 4.55 -11.79
N ILE A 8 -2.90 4.13 -11.10
CA ILE A 8 -3.73 4.96 -10.22
C ILE A 8 -3.67 4.39 -8.82
N GLU A 9 -3.37 5.22 -7.83
CA GLU A 9 -3.40 4.80 -6.43
C GLU A 9 -4.84 4.76 -5.90
N SER A 10 -5.22 3.66 -5.24
CA SER A 10 -6.50 3.54 -4.55
C SER A 10 -6.59 4.55 -3.38
N LYS A 11 -7.78 5.06 -3.12
CA LYS A 11 -8.08 5.98 -2.01
C LYS A 11 -8.13 5.27 -0.66
N TYR A 12 -8.49 3.99 -0.67
CA TYR A 12 -8.69 3.18 0.53
C TYR A 12 -7.47 2.31 0.80
N ALA A 13 -6.81 2.55 1.93
CA ALA A 13 -5.76 1.68 2.42
C ALA A 13 -6.37 0.46 3.12
N PRO A 14 -5.76 -0.73 2.96
CA PRO A 14 -6.07 -1.85 3.82
C PRO A 14 -5.60 -1.58 5.26
N PRO A 15 -6.25 -2.20 6.25
CA PRO A 15 -5.91 -2.01 7.65
C PRO A 15 -4.49 -2.49 7.94
N THR A 16 -3.86 -1.88 8.95
CA THR A 16 -2.60 -2.37 9.51
C THR A 16 -2.90 -3.58 10.39
N VAL A 17 -2.28 -4.72 10.09
CA VAL A 17 -2.48 -5.98 10.82
C VAL A 17 -1.13 -6.52 11.27
N HIS A 18 -1.10 -7.13 12.45
CA HIS A 18 0.09 -7.76 13.02
C HIS A 18 0.08 -9.27 12.77
N CYS A 19 1.24 -9.87 12.57
CA CYS A 19 1.36 -11.31 12.39
C CYS A 19 1.07 -12.03 13.72
N PRO A 20 0.16 -13.04 13.76
CA PRO A 20 -0.15 -13.75 15.00
C PRO A 20 1.02 -14.59 15.54
N ASN A 21 2.05 -14.86 14.72
CA ASN A 21 3.19 -15.69 15.10
C ASN A 21 4.36 -14.88 15.70
N CYS A 22 4.58 -13.65 15.24
CA CYS A 22 5.75 -12.85 15.64
C CYS A 22 5.43 -11.39 15.96
N GLU A 23 4.15 -11.01 15.99
CA GLU A 23 3.62 -9.68 16.30
C GLU A 23 4.14 -8.52 15.41
N SER A 24 5.00 -8.81 14.43
CA SER A 24 5.47 -7.83 13.46
C SER A 24 4.35 -7.42 12.51
N MET A 25 4.36 -6.17 12.06
CA MET A 25 3.41 -5.69 11.06
C MET A 25 3.49 -6.47 9.75
N LEU A 26 2.33 -6.93 9.27
CA LEU A 26 2.17 -7.54 7.96
C LEU A 26 2.17 -6.46 6.87
N PRO A 27 2.51 -6.86 5.62
CA PRO A 27 2.24 -6.05 4.44
C PRO A 27 0.80 -5.55 4.42
N HIS A 28 0.61 -4.27 4.04
CA HIS A 28 -0.69 -3.62 3.94
C HIS A 28 -1.43 -4.13 2.69
N GLU A 29 -1.92 -5.36 2.76
CA GLU A 29 -2.63 -6.09 1.72
C GLU A 29 -3.83 -6.81 2.33
N LEU A 30 -4.74 -7.32 1.50
CA LEU A 30 -5.82 -8.22 1.91
C LEU A 30 -5.65 -9.54 1.16
N GLY A 31 -6.15 -10.63 1.75
CA GLY A 31 -5.98 -11.98 1.22
C GLY A 31 -4.86 -12.73 1.93
N GLU A 32 -4.17 -13.61 1.21
CA GLU A 32 -3.08 -14.42 1.75
C GLU A 32 -1.77 -13.65 1.69
N ILE A 33 -1.22 -13.33 2.86
CA ILE A 33 -0.05 -12.48 3.02
C ILE A 33 1.03 -13.27 3.74
N GLU A 34 2.22 -13.28 3.17
CA GLU A 34 3.41 -13.85 3.80
C GLU A 34 4.08 -12.80 4.70
N CYS A 35 4.36 -13.19 5.94
CA CYS A 35 5.15 -12.35 6.84
C CYS A 35 6.61 -12.35 6.40
N GLY A 36 7.15 -11.19 6.02
CA GLY A 36 8.57 -11.05 5.66
C GLY A 36 9.59 -11.28 6.80
N VAL A 37 9.14 -11.55 8.03
CA VAL A 37 9.99 -11.80 9.20
C VAL A 37 10.02 -13.29 9.56
N CYS A 38 8.85 -13.91 9.75
CA CYS A 38 8.73 -15.30 10.18
C CYS A 38 8.29 -16.26 9.08
N SER A 39 8.04 -15.76 7.86
CA SER A 39 7.52 -16.52 6.71
C SER A 39 6.17 -17.21 6.96
N ALA A 40 5.45 -16.85 8.03
CA ALA A 40 4.10 -17.36 8.27
C ALA A 40 3.12 -16.74 7.26
N VAL A 41 2.28 -17.58 6.66
CA VAL A 41 1.18 -17.15 5.79
C VAL A 41 -0.03 -16.85 6.66
N SER A 42 -0.52 -15.61 6.60
CA SER A 42 -1.70 -15.15 7.32
C SER A 42 -2.75 -14.69 6.32
N ARG A 43 -4.00 -15.15 6.49
CA ARG A 43 -5.14 -14.67 5.69
C ARG A 43 -5.77 -13.47 6.39
N VAL A 44 -5.68 -12.30 5.77
CA VAL A 44 -6.25 -11.04 6.28
C VAL A 44 -7.51 -10.71 5.50
N GLU A 45 -8.66 -10.73 6.19
CA GLU A 45 -9.95 -10.38 5.62
C GLU A 45 -10.57 -9.19 6.35
N HIS A 46 -10.93 -8.14 5.59
CA HIS A 46 -11.59 -6.97 6.13
C HIS A 46 -12.70 -6.51 5.18
N LYS A 47 -13.93 -6.95 5.47
CA LYS A 47 -15.13 -6.67 4.67
C LYS A 47 -15.33 -5.17 4.34
N PRO A 48 -15.17 -4.23 5.29
CA PRO A 48 -15.35 -2.80 5.00
C PRO A 48 -14.41 -2.27 3.92
N THR A 49 -13.16 -2.72 3.92
CA THR A 49 -12.19 -2.31 2.90
C THR A 49 -12.53 -2.92 1.55
N ARG A 50 -12.95 -4.19 1.51
CA ARG A 50 -13.39 -4.85 0.27
C ARG A 50 -14.60 -4.16 -0.35
N ASP A 51 -15.63 -3.87 0.44
CA ASP A 51 -16.80 -3.09 0.01
C ASP A 51 -16.39 -1.69 -0.51
N SER A 52 -15.45 -1.03 0.18
CA SER A 52 -14.92 0.27 -0.25
C SER A 52 -14.14 0.20 -1.56
N TRP A 53 -13.39 -0.89 -1.80
CA TRP A 53 -12.71 -1.11 -3.08
C TRP A 53 -13.68 -1.40 -4.22
N MET A 54 -14.75 -2.15 -3.97
CA MET A 54 -15.79 -2.41 -4.97
C MET A 54 -16.52 -1.12 -5.39
N ASP A 55 -16.86 -0.25 -4.44
CA ASP A 55 -17.53 1.02 -4.72
C ASP A 55 -16.57 2.15 -5.13
N GLU A 56 -15.25 1.90 -5.13
CA GLU A 56 -14.28 2.95 -5.43
C GLU A 56 -14.48 3.53 -6.83
N LYS A 57 -14.52 4.86 -6.88
CA LYS A 57 -14.60 5.64 -8.12
C LYS A 57 -13.23 6.20 -8.47
N VAL A 58 -12.71 5.75 -9.61
CA VAL A 58 -11.43 6.17 -10.19
C VAL A 58 -11.67 6.95 -11.48
N GLY A 59 -10.87 7.99 -11.70
CA GLY A 59 -10.91 8.75 -12.96
C GLY A 59 -10.00 8.12 -14.00
N CYS A 60 -10.49 7.93 -15.21
CA CYS A 60 -9.66 7.48 -16.32
C CYS A 60 -8.54 8.50 -16.61
N PRO A 61 -7.27 8.08 -16.75
CA PRO A 61 -6.14 9.00 -16.90
C PRO A 61 -6.13 9.73 -18.26
N SER A 62 -6.80 9.17 -19.28
CA SER A 62 -6.86 9.74 -20.62
C SER A 62 -8.08 10.65 -20.87
N CYS A 63 -9.29 10.23 -20.46
CA CYS A 63 -10.53 10.96 -20.77
C CYS A 63 -11.24 11.55 -19.54
N SER A 64 -10.66 11.43 -18.34
CA SER A 64 -11.21 11.92 -17.07
C SER A 64 -12.59 11.37 -16.68
N LYS A 65 -13.11 10.38 -17.41
CA LYS A 65 -14.37 9.72 -17.09
C LYS A 65 -14.25 8.94 -15.79
N ILE A 66 -15.25 9.08 -14.93
CA ILE A 66 -15.32 8.36 -13.65
C ILE A 66 -15.81 6.93 -13.92
N LEU A 67 -15.04 5.96 -13.45
CA LEU A 67 -15.34 4.53 -13.54
C LEU A 67 -15.44 3.96 -12.12
N ARG A 68 -16.40 3.08 -11.91
CA ARG A 68 -16.48 2.25 -10.69
C ARG A 68 -15.56 1.05 -10.89
N VAL A 69 -14.68 0.80 -9.93
CA VAL A 69 -13.70 -0.28 -9.98
C VAL A 69 -14.40 -1.65 -10.03
N GLY A 70 -15.31 -1.90 -9.08
CA GLY A 70 -16.09 -3.14 -9.05
C GLY A 70 -15.30 -4.41 -8.77
N VAL A 71 -14.09 -4.31 -8.21
CA VAL A 71 -13.28 -5.44 -7.76
C VAL A 71 -12.84 -5.25 -6.32
N ASP A 72 -12.77 -6.34 -5.55
CA ASP A 72 -12.39 -6.36 -4.13
C ASP A 72 -10.92 -6.77 -3.90
N GLU A 73 -10.11 -6.74 -4.95
CA GLU A 73 -8.68 -7.08 -4.92
C GLU A 73 -7.82 -5.99 -5.55
N ARG A 74 -6.59 -5.86 -5.06
CA ARG A 74 -5.57 -4.93 -5.56
C ARG A 74 -4.22 -5.64 -5.65
N PRO A 75 -3.39 -5.35 -6.67
CA PRO A 75 -3.64 -4.44 -7.80
C PRO A 75 -4.62 -5.03 -8.83
N CYS A 76 -5.38 -4.18 -9.52
CA CYS A 76 -6.32 -4.62 -10.55
C CYS A 76 -6.17 -3.83 -11.85
N ALA A 77 -6.35 -4.48 -13.01
CA ALA A 77 -6.38 -3.79 -14.30
C ALA A 77 -7.82 -3.40 -14.66
N LEU A 78 -8.03 -2.15 -15.04
CA LEU A 78 -9.32 -1.63 -15.52
C LEU A 78 -9.20 -1.15 -16.96
N ARG A 79 -10.28 -1.35 -17.71
CA ARG A 79 -10.42 -0.83 -19.07
C ARG A 79 -11.51 0.24 -19.09
N CYS A 80 -11.19 1.42 -19.61
CA CYS A 80 -12.16 2.49 -19.75
C CYS A 80 -13.15 2.20 -20.88
N SER A 81 -14.46 2.31 -20.62
CA SER A 81 -15.50 2.10 -21.63
C SER A 81 -15.57 3.20 -22.70
N SER A 82 -14.99 4.37 -22.44
CA SER A 82 -15.05 5.51 -23.38
C SER A 82 -13.83 5.64 -24.29
N CYS A 83 -12.61 5.44 -23.77
CA CYS A 83 -11.39 5.56 -24.57
C CYS A 83 -10.62 4.25 -24.71
N SER A 84 -11.16 3.13 -24.20
CA SER A 84 -10.56 1.79 -24.29
C SER A 84 -9.16 1.63 -23.69
N ILE A 85 -8.63 2.65 -23.01
CA ILE A 85 -7.34 2.57 -22.33
C ILE A 85 -7.40 1.56 -21.18
N VAL A 86 -6.30 0.82 -21.01
CA VAL A 86 -6.09 -0.07 -19.88
C VAL A 86 -5.18 0.65 -18.89
N PHE A 87 -5.55 0.64 -17.62
CA PHE A 87 -4.77 1.23 -16.53
C PHE A 87 -4.83 0.31 -15.31
N LYS A 88 -3.81 0.37 -14.45
CA LYS A 88 -3.77 -0.42 -13.22
C LYS A 88 -4.15 0.44 -12.04
N VAL A 89 -4.99 -0.09 -11.15
CA VAL A 89 -5.25 0.52 -9.86
C VAL A 89 -4.48 -0.25 -8.80
N ILE A 90 -3.50 0.44 -8.20
CA ILE A 90 -2.59 -0.13 -7.20
C ILE A 90 -3.08 0.18 -5.79
N LYS A 91 -2.61 -0.61 -4.82
CA LYS A 91 -2.88 -0.39 -3.39
C LYS A 91 -2.33 0.95 -2.92
N LYS A 92 -3.02 1.58 -1.97
CA LYS A 92 -2.57 2.84 -1.35
C LYS A 92 -1.27 2.64 -0.57
N ALA A 93 -0.23 3.41 -0.90
CA ALA A 93 1.01 3.38 -0.12
C ALA A 93 0.82 4.15 1.20
N VAL A 94 0.59 3.41 2.30
CA VAL A 94 0.59 3.99 3.65
C VAL A 94 1.98 4.54 3.96
N LYS A 95 2.06 5.82 4.35
CA LYS A 95 3.29 6.46 4.83
C LYS A 95 3.14 6.74 6.31
N VAL A 96 4.15 6.39 7.09
CA VAL A 96 4.21 6.61 8.54
C VAL A 96 5.18 7.74 8.83
N GLU A 97 4.82 8.57 9.80
CA GLU A 97 5.66 9.62 10.35
C GLU A 97 6.40 9.09 11.58
N ILE A 98 7.72 9.20 11.55
CA ILE A 98 8.59 8.84 12.69
C ILE A 98 9.51 10.01 13.00
N ASN A 99 9.86 10.19 14.27
CA ASN A 99 10.83 11.21 14.68
C ASN A 99 12.22 10.60 14.78
N CYS A 100 13.25 11.32 14.30
CA CYS A 100 14.62 10.91 14.52
C CYS A 100 14.99 11.11 16.01
N PRO A 101 15.52 10.08 16.71
CA PRO A 101 15.83 10.18 18.14
C PRO A 101 16.89 11.25 18.49
N LYS A 102 17.69 11.69 17.51
CA LYS A 102 18.78 12.66 17.72
C LYS A 102 18.37 14.12 17.50
N CYS A 103 17.65 14.37 16.41
CA CYS A 103 17.36 15.72 15.94
C CYS A 103 15.85 16.03 15.95
N ASP A 104 15.04 15.11 16.48
CA ASP A 104 13.58 15.14 16.60
C ASP A 104 12.82 15.35 15.27
N ARG A 105 13.54 15.35 14.14
CA ARG A 105 12.98 15.69 12.84
C ARG A 105 12.05 14.60 12.35
N THR A 106 10.87 14.99 11.87
CA THR A 106 9.85 14.09 11.33
C THR A 106 10.26 13.56 9.96
N LEU A 107 10.35 12.24 9.83
CA LEU A 107 10.63 11.51 8.59
C LEU A 107 9.36 10.78 8.15
N ARG A 108 9.05 10.86 6.85
CA ARG A 108 7.92 10.17 6.22
C ARG A 108 8.42 8.97 5.44
N ILE A 109 8.21 7.78 5.96
CA ILE A 109 8.70 6.53 5.37
C ILE A 109 7.58 5.54 5.10
N ARG A 110 7.80 4.61 4.18
CA ARG A 110 6.89 3.48 3.96
C ARG A 110 7.20 2.39 5.01
N PRO A 111 6.23 1.96 5.83
CA PRO A 111 6.45 0.90 6.79
C PRO A 111 6.74 -0.40 6.03
N ARG A 112 7.75 -1.13 6.48
CA ARG A 112 8.16 -2.43 5.96
C ARG A 112 8.27 -3.37 7.14
N SER A 113 7.78 -4.59 6.98
CA SER A 113 7.83 -5.63 8.01
C SER A 113 9.28 -5.84 8.48
N GLY A 114 9.47 -5.89 9.79
CA GLY A 114 10.73 -6.24 10.42
C GLY A 114 11.60 -5.05 10.82
N LYS A 115 12.83 -5.36 11.25
CA LYS A 115 13.80 -4.38 11.72
C LYS A 115 14.60 -3.82 10.55
N ARG A 116 14.57 -2.51 10.35
CA ARG A 116 15.39 -1.83 9.34
C ARG A 116 16.19 -0.71 9.97
N LYS A 117 17.45 -0.58 9.53
CA LYS A 117 18.26 0.60 9.77
C LYS A 117 17.93 1.67 8.74
N ILE A 118 17.60 2.87 9.23
CA ILE A 118 17.37 4.05 8.40
C ILE A 118 18.36 5.13 8.79
N ASP A 119 18.80 5.88 7.79
CA ASP A 119 19.63 7.07 7.96
C ASP A 119 18.74 8.31 8.05
N CYS A 120 19.04 9.20 9.01
CA CYS A 120 18.43 10.52 9.03
C CYS A 120 19.18 11.44 8.05
N PRO A 121 18.53 11.99 7.01
CA PRO A 121 19.19 12.90 6.06
C PRO A 121 19.63 14.23 6.70
N ALA A 122 19.14 14.57 7.89
CA ALA A 122 19.47 15.83 8.57
C ALA A 122 20.66 15.72 9.53
N CYS A 123 20.84 14.60 10.22
CA CYS A 123 21.92 14.42 11.20
C CYS A 123 22.87 13.25 10.87
N MET A 124 22.63 12.57 9.75
CA MET A 124 23.35 11.39 9.26
C MET A 124 23.44 10.23 10.27
N GLU A 125 22.60 10.26 11.32
CA GLU A 125 22.56 9.18 12.29
C GLU A 125 21.76 7.99 11.76
N THR A 126 22.33 6.81 11.93
CA THR A 126 21.68 5.55 11.58
C THR A 126 20.98 5.00 12.81
N PHE A 127 19.67 4.78 12.73
CA PHE A 127 18.90 4.20 13.81
C PHE A 127 17.99 3.08 13.31
N SER A 128 17.67 2.13 14.20
CA SER A 128 16.83 0.98 13.87
C SER A 128 15.38 1.26 14.22
N ILE A 129 14.49 1.05 13.24
CA ILE A 129 13.05 1.06 13.43
C ILE A 129 12.51 -0.35 13.25
N GLN A 130 11.44 -0.65 13.99
CA GLN A 130 10.70 -1.90 13.88
C GLN A 130 9.23 -1.57 13.65
N PHE A 131 8.66 -2.19 12.61
CA PHE A 131 7.23 -2.24 12.35
C PHE A 131 6.79 -3.71 12.41
#